data_AF-A0A424SYB8-F1
#
_entry.id   AF-A0A424SYB8-F1
#
_cell.length_a   1.000
_cell.length_b   1.000
_cell.length_c   1.000
_cell.angle_alpha   90.00
_cell.angle_beta   90.00
_cell.angle_gamma   90.00
#
_symmetry.space_group_name_H-M   'P 1'
#
loop_
_entity.id
_entity.type
_entity.pdbx_description
1 polymer ?
#
loop_
_entity_poly.entity_id
_entity_poly.type
_entity_poly.pdbx_seq_one_letter_code
_entity_poly.pdbx_strand_id
1 'polypeptide(L)'
;SDSNITVPFRDEIEALDLYLRIEQVRFSDRLVVEQTIDPRVLPIQVPSLLLQPLVENSIKHAIGRAEEGGRILITAELEDRNLVLSVEDSGSGVDEKGPELPDLFDAPGFGLRSTAERLENLYGDGFSFNASRSPLGGLKLALHLPIRGNH
;
A
#
# COMPACT_ATOMS: atom_id res chain seq x y z
N SER A 1 -8.92 0.98 22.29
CA SER A 1 -8.94 0.51 20.90
C SER A 1 -8.07 1.43 20.07
N ASP A 2 -6.95 0.92 19.56
CA ASP A 2 -5.92 1.66 18.81
C ASP A 2 -6.34 2.07 17.38
N SER A 3 -7.64 2.04 17.08
CA SER A 3 -8.18 2.14 15.72
C SER A 3 -8.01 3.52 15.06
N ASN A 4 -7.68 4.57 15.84
CA ASN A 4 -7.58 5.95 15.37
C ASN A 4 -6.21 6.59 15.62
N ILE A 5 -5.17 5.81 15.95
CA ILE A 5 -3.82 6.36 16.09
C ILE A 5 -3.30 6.76 14.72
N THR A 6 -3.02 8.05 14.55
CA THR A 6 -2.29 8.58 13.40
C THR A 6 -0.82 8.74 13.73
N VAL A 7 0.01 8.56 12.72
CA VAL A 7 1.47 8.77 12.77
C VAL A 7 1.90 9.59 11.56
N PRO A 8 3.02 10.31 11.64
CA PRO A 8 3.68 10.85 10.45
C PRO A 8 3.92 9.77 9.39
N PHE A 9 3.70 10.07 8.11
CA PHE A 9 3.96 9.13 7.01
C PHE A 9 5.41 8.64 6.98
N ARG A 10 6.37 9.46 7.43
CA ARG A 10 7.77 9.05 7.62
C ARG A 10 7.92 7.82 8.53
N ASP A 11 7.08 7.69 9.56
CA ASP A 11 7.18 6.59 10.52
C ASP A 11 6.65 5.29 9.89
N GLU A 12 5.65 5.38 9.01
CA GLU A 12 5.19 4.25 8.18
C GLU A 12 6.27 3.80 7.19
N ILE A 13 6.98 4.74 6.55
CA ILE A 13 8.10 4.43 5.65
C ILE A 13 9.26 3.77 6.42
N GLU A 14 9.64 4.29 7.58
CA GLU A 14 10.71 3.70 8.41
C GLU A 14 10.35 2.28 8.87
N ALA A 15 9.11 2.06 9.30
CA ALA A 15 8.63 0.72 9.66
C ALA A 15 8.63 -0.23 8.46
N LEU A 16 8.18 0.26 7.29
CA LEU A 16 8.19 -0.48 6.05
C LEU A 16 9.61 -0.88 5.62
N ASP A 17 10.58 0.02 5.71
CA ASP A 17 11.97 -0.28 5.35
C ASP A 17 12.58 -1.37 6.22
N LEU A 18 12.27 -1.38 7.52
CA LEU A 18 12.69 -2.45 8.42
C LEU A 18 12.08 -3.80 8.03
N TYR A 19 10.79 -3.81 7.70
CA TYR A 19 10.09 -4.99 7.21
C TYR A 19 10.67 -5.51 5.89
N LEU A 20 10.86 -4.63 4.91
CA LEU A 20 11.40 -4.97 3.58
C LEU A 20 12.80 -5.56 3.67
N ARG A 21 13.65 -5.07 4.58
CA ARG A 21 14.98 -5.65 4.81
C ARG A 21 14.91 -7.11 5.27
N ILE A 22 13.92 -7.46 6.10
CA ILE A 22 13.72 -8.85 6.55
C ILE A 22 13.25 -9.72 5.38
N GLU A 23 12.30 -9.24 4.59
CA GLU A 23 11.78 -10.00 3.44
C GLU A 23 12.80 -10.13 2.29
N GLN A 24 13.61 -9.10 2.03
CA GLN A 24 14.71 -9.17 1.06
C GLN A 24 15.78 -10.19 1.47
N VAL A 25 16.03 -10.40 2.77
CA VAL A 25 16.90 -11.51 3.21
C VAL A 25 16.24 -12.86 2.92
N ARG A 26 14.93 -12.98 3.16
CA ARG A 26 14.17 -14.23 2.93
C ARG A 26 14.10 -14.60 1.45
N PHE A 27 13.91 -13.62 0.57
CA PHE A 27 13.69 -13.84 -0.86
C PHE A 27 14.91 -13.52 -1.73
N SER A 28 15.99 -12.98 -1.14
CA SER A 28 17.23 -12.63 -1.84
C SER A 28 16.95 -11.79 -3.09
N ASP A 29 17.66 -12.06 -4.19
CA ASP A 29 17.53 -11.32 -5.46
C ASP A 29 16.17 -11.47 -6.14
N ARG A 30 15.27 -12.31 -5.61
CA ARG A 30 13.93 -12.52 -6.18
C ARG A 30 12.95 -11.43 -5.79
N LEU A 31 13.24 -10.57 -4.81
CA LEU A 31 12.36 -9.46 -4.45
C LEU A 31 13.04 -8.12 -4.74
N VAL A 32 12.55 -7.42 -5.77
CA VAL A 32 12.99 -6.06 -6.11
C VAL A 32 11.94 -5.09 -5.62
N VAL A 33 12.35 -4.13 -4.79
CA VAL A 33 11.45 -3.07 -4.31
C VAL A 33 12.01 -1.71 -4.70
N GLU A 34 11.18 -0.92 -5.35
CA GLU A 34 11.47 0.44 -5.78
C GLU A 34 10.53 1.40 -5.04
N GLN A 35 11.08 2.48 -4.49
CA GLN A 35 10.30 3.51 -3.79
C GLN A 35 10.54 4.87 -4.43
N THR A 36 9.46 5.59 -4.72
CA THR A 36 9.48 6.99 -5.18
C THR A 36 8.60 7.82 -4.24
N ILE A 37 9.24 8.43 -3.25
CA ILE A 37 8.54 9.15 -2.17
C ILE A 37 8.86 10.63 -2.27
N ASP A 38 7.83 11.45 -2.44
CA ASP A 38 7.93 12.89 -2.34
C ASP A 38 8.22 13.31 -0.88
N PRO A 39 9.35 13.98 -0.59
CA PRO A 39 9.67 14.39 0.78
C PRO A 39 8.58 15.27 1.44
N ARG A 40 7.75 15.96 0.65
CA ARG A 40 6.64 16.78 1.14
C ARG A 40 5.54 15.96 1.82
N VAL A 41 5.43 14.66 1.52
CA VAL A 41 4.41 13.80 2.15
C VAL A 41 4.82 13.23 3.50
N LEU A 42 6.12 13.17 3.79
CA LEU A 42 6.69 12.61 5.02
C LEU A 42 6.08 13.14 6.34
N PRO A 43 5.77 14.45 6.50
CA PRO A 43 5.17 14.95 7.74
C PRO A 43 3.64 14.75 7.82
N ILE A 44 2.97 14.31 6.74
CA ILE A 44 1.50 14.15 6.72
C ILE A 44 1.08 13.07 7.72
N GLN A 45 0.06 13.35 8.52
CA GLN A 45 -0.54 12.38 9.43
C GLN A 45 -1.39 11.38 8.66
N VAL A 46 -1.09 10.10 8.84
CA VAL A 46 -1.80 8.96 8.25
C VAL A 46 -2.20 7.96 9.34
N PRO A 47 -3.19 7.08 9.13
CA PRO A 47 -3.45 5.99 10.06
C PRO A 47 -2.18 5.14 10.25
N SER A 48 -1.90 4.72 11.49
CA SER A 48 -0.86 3.70 11.72
C SER A 48 -1.22 2.38 11.03
N LEU A 49 -0.21 1.65 10.57
CA LEU A 49 -0.33 0.42 9.78
C LEU A 49 -1.09 0.64 8.47
N LEU A 50 -0.85 1.78 7.82
CA LEU A 50 -1.38 2.06 6.49
C LEU A 50 -0.58 1.29 5.44
N LEU A 51 0.75 1.43 5.41
CA LEU A 51 1.58 0.89 4.33
C LEU A 51 1.78 -0.63 4.42
N GLN A 52 1.95 -1.13 5.65
CA GLN A 52 2.33 -2.52 5.87
C GLN A 52 1.36 -3.53 5.23
N PRO A 53 0.02 -3.44 5.41
CA PRO A 53 -0.91 -4.38 4.78
C PRO A 53 -0.90 -4.32 3.24
N LEU A 54 -0.74 -3.13 2.65
CA LEU A 54 -0.67 -2.99 1.19
C LEU A 54 0.59 -3.68 0.62
N VAL A 55 1.72 -3.52 1.30
CA VAL A 55 2.99 -4.10 0.85
C VAL A 55 3.07 -5.60 1.14
N GLU A 56 2.61 -6.06 2.30
CA GLU A 56 2.50 -7.49 2.61
C GLU A 56 1.66 -8.23 1.57
N ASN A 57 0.53 -7.62 1.19
CA ASN A 57 -0.32 -8.13 0.12
C ASN A 57 0.46 -8.24 -1.20
N SER A 58 1.13 -7.15 -1.59
CA SER A 58 1.91 -7.07 -2.84
C SER A 58 3.05 -8.09 -2.89
N ILE A 59 3.81 -8.28 -1.80
CA ILE A 59 4.88 -9.31 -1.71
C ILE A 59 4.32 -10.71 -1.89
N LYS A 60 3.22 -11.03 -1.18
CA LYS A 60 2.57 -12.34 -1.27
C LYS A 60 2.15 -12.67 -2.71
N HIS A 61 1.65 -11.68 -3.45
CA HIS A 61 1.25 -11.86 -4.84
C HIS A 61 2.43 -11.90 -5.82
N ALA A 62 3.39 -10.99 -5.67
CA ALA A 62 4.57 -10.89 -6.54
C ALA A 62 5.44 -12.15 -6.45
N ILE A 63 5.73 -12.61 -5.24
CA ILE A 63 6.66 -13.72 -4.98
C ILE A 63 5.96 -15.08 -5.00
N GLY A 64 4.69 -15.13 -4.59
CA GLY A 64 3.96 -16.40 -4.44
C GLY A 64 3.71 -17.17 -5.74
N ARG A 65 3.89 -16.54 -6.92
CA ARG A 65 3.54 -17.13 -8.23
C ARG A 65 4.65 -17.11 -9.29
N ALA A 66 5.74 -16.38 -9.09
CA ALA A 66 6.77 -16.20 -10.11
C ALA A 66 8.09 -16.92 -9.76
N GLU A 67 8.50 -17.88 -10.59
CA GLU A 67 9.84 -18.50 -10.49
C GLU A 67 10.96 -17.45 -10.65
N GLU A 68 10.72 -16.43 -11.48
CA GLU A 68 11.68 -15.36 -11.81
C GLU A 68 11.80 -14.26 -10.73
N GLY A 69 10.97 -14.30 -9.69
CA GLY A 69 10.89 -13.26 -8.66
C GLY A 69 9.81 -12.22 -8.94
N GLY A 70 9.72 -11.23 -8.06
CA GLY A 70 8.66 -10.23 -8.00
C GLY A 70 9.22 -8.82 -7.83
N ARG A 71 8.57 -7.87 -8.48
CA ARG A 71 8.86 -6.44 -8.37
C ARG A 71 7.71 -5.76 -7.64
N ILE A 72 8.06 -4.81 -6.77
CA ILE A 72 7.12 -3.94 -6.09
C ILE A 72 7.55 -2.51 -6.32
N LEU A 73 6.60 -1.66 -6.71
CA LEU A 73 6.78 -0.22 -6.82
C LEU A 73 5.88 0.47 -5.80
N ILE A 74 6.48 1.35 -4.99
CA ILE A 74 5.78 2.15 -3.99
C ILE A 74 5.96 3.61 -4.37
N THR A 75 4.86 4.32 -4.57
CA THR A 75 4.88 5.75 -4.86
C THR A 75 4.07 6.52 -3.84
N ALA A 76 4.55 7.68 -3.42
CA ALA A 76 3.80 8.58 -2.56
C ALA A 76 4.07 10.02 -2.97
N GLU A 77 3.03 10.71 -3.41
CA GLU A 77 3.12 12.05 -3.98
C GLU A 77 2.13 13.01 -3.31
N LEU A 78 2.51 14.28 -3.25
CA LEU A 78 1.62 15.35 -2.81
C LEU A 78 0.96 16.00 -4.03
N GLU A 79 -0.33 15.72 -4.22
CA GLU A 79 -1.16 16.33 -5.26
C GLU A 79 -2.19 17.26 -4.62
N ASP A 80 -2.06 18.57 -4.85
CA ASP A 80 -2.86 19.62 -4.21
C ASP A 80 -2.90 19.52 -2.67
N ARG A 81 -3.99 18.97 -2.12
CA ARG A 81 -4.21 18.74 -0.69
C ARG A 81 -4.41 17.26 -0.37
N ASN A 82 -3.92 16.38 -1.24
CA ASN A 82 -4.05 14.95 -1.09
C ASN A 82 -2.67 14.28 -1.09
N LEU A 83 -2.51 13.31 -0.19
CA LEU A 83 -1.50 12.27 -0.32
C LEU A 83 -2.04 11.24 -1.32
N VAL A 84 -1.34 11.07 -2.44
CA VAL A 84 -1.60 10.02 -3.42
C VAL A 84 -0.55 8.94 -3.22
N LEU A 85 -0.97 7.81 -2.66
CA LEU A 85 -0.13 6.66 -2.36
C LEU A 85 -0.50 5.52 -3.31
N SER A 86 0.48 4.86 -3.91
CA SER A 86 0.23 3.59 -4.59
C SER A 86 1.27 2.53 -4.30
N VAL A 87 0.81 1.28 -4.26
CA VAL A 87 1.64 0.08 -4.16
C VAL A 87 1.27 -0.82 -5.34
N GLU A 88 2.25 -1.15 -6.15
CA GLU A 88 2.11 -1.95 -7.36
C GLU A 88 2.98 -3.19 -7.31
N ASP A 89 2.50 -4.30 -7.85
CA ASP A 89 3.26 -5.53 -7.97
C ASP A 89 3.27 -6.15 -9.38
N SER A 90 4.26 -7.01 -9.62
CA SER A 90 4.40 -7.77 -10.87
C SER A 90 3.81 -9.19 -10.81
N GLY A 91 2.96 -9.50 -9.84
CA GLY A 91 2.40 -10.83 -9.64
C GLY A 91 1.42 -11.23 -10.76
N SER A 92 1.33 -12.52 -11.06
CA SER A 92 0.40 -13.03 -12.07
C SER A 92 -0.94 -13.42 -11.43
N GLY A 93 -2.01 -12.67 -11.67
CA GLY A 93 -3.31 -13.03 -11.07
C GLY A 93 -4.46 -12.05 -11.23
N VAL A 94 -4.25 -10.94 -11.93
CA VAL A 94 -5.28 -9.96 -12.20
C VAL A 94 -5.76 -10.17 -13.64
N ASP A 95 -7.01 -10.63 -13.79
CA ASP A 95 -7.67 -10.73 -15.10
C ASP A 95 -7.75 -9.35 -15.77
N GLU A 96 -7.98 -9.31 -17.09
CA GLU A 96 -8.06 -8.05 -17.87
C GLU A 96 -9.09 -7.05 -17.32
N LYS A 97 -10.08 -7.53 -16.56
CA LYS A 97 -11.10 -6.72 -15.91
C LYS A 97 -10.63 -6.03 -14.61
N GLY A 98 -9.49 -6.44 -14.04
CA GLY A 98 -9.09 -6.03 -12.69
C GLY A 98 -9.83 -6.80 -11.60
N PRO A 99 -9.35 -6.83 -10.34
CA PRO A 99 -10.16 -7.33 -9.23
C PRO A 99 -11.21 -6.29 -8.83
N GLU A 100 -12.37 -6.76 -8.38
CA GLU A 100 -13.32 -5.88 -7.71
C GLU A 100 -12.86 -5.62 -6.26
N LEU A 101 -12.98 -4.37 -5.80
CA LEU A 101 -12.58 -3.96 -4.46
C LEU A 101 -13.23 -4.77 -3.33
N PRO A 102 -14.54 -5.07 -3.36
CA PRO A 102 -15.19 -5.85 -2.30
C PRO A 102 -14.55 -7.23 -2.12
N ASP A 103 -14.22 -7.90 -3.23
CA ASP A 103 -13.58 -9.22 -3.21
C ASP A 103 -12.19 -9.14 -2.54
N LEU A 104 -11.48 -8.03 -2.73
CA LEU A 104 -10.16 -7.81 -2.13
C LEU A 104 -10.24 -7.57 -0.61
N PHE A 105 -11.29 -6.90 -0.13
CA PHE A 105 -11.50 -6.62 1.29
C PHE A 105 -12.08 -7.81 2.07
N ASP A 106 -12.92 -8.63 1.43
CA ASP A 106 -13.52 -9.81 2.06
C ASP A 106 -12.69 -11.09 1.89
N ALA A 107 -11.66 -11.08 1.05
CA ALA A 107 -10.79 -12.24 0.86
C ALA A 107 -9.94 -12.56 2.12
N PRO A 108 -9.96 -13.82 2.60
CA PRO A 108 -9.13 -14.24 3.73
C PRO A 108 -7.64 -14.04 3.45
N GLY A 109 -6.96 -13.25 4.29
CA GLY A 109 -5.51 -13.09 4.26
C GLY A 109 -4.97 -11.97 3.37
N PHE A 110 -5.79 -10.97 3.03
CA PHE A 110 -5.35 -9.73 2.37
C PHE A 110 -4.95 -8.62 3.35
N GLY A 111 -5.41 -8.65 4.60
CA GLY A 111 -5.07 -7.62 5.61
C GLY A 111 -5.65 -6.22 5.33
N LEU A 112 -6.29 -6.01 4.17
CA LEU A 112 -6.79 -4.70 3.72
C LEU A 112 -8.08 -4.26 4.41
N ARG A 113 -8.86 -5.18 4.99
CA ARG A 113 -10.13 -4.84 5.69
C ARG A 113 -9.89 -3.88 6.85
N SER A 114 -8.90 -4.18 7.69
CA SER A 114 -8.58 -3.32 8.84
C SER A 114 -8.02 -1.97 8.39
N THR A 115 -7.32 -1.91 7.26
CA THR A 115 -6.90 -0.65 6.62
C THR A 115 -8.11 0.15 6.16
N ALA A 116 -9.07 -0.47 5.46
CA ALA A 116 -10.30 0.20 5.03
C ALA A 116 -11.12 0.73 6.22
N GLU A 117 -11.33 -0.09 7.25
CA GLU A 117 -12.05 0.33 8.47
C GLU A 117 -11.37 1.53 9.13
N ARG A 118 -10.03 1.57 9.20
CA ARG A 118 -9.29 2.74 9.73
C ARG A 118 -9.49 3.97 8.86
N LEU A 119 -9.45 3.81 7.54
CA LEU A 119 -9.66 4.90 6.59
C LEU A 119 -11.08 5.46 6.66
N GLU A 120 -12.10 4.60 6.71
CA GLU A 120 -13.49 4.99 6.91
C GLU A 120 -13.69 5.75 8.23
N ASN A 121 -13.12 5.25 9.33
CA ASN A 121 -13.22 5.91 10.64
C ASN A 121 -12.55 7.29 10.66
N LEU A 122 -11.44 7.46 9.93
CA LEU A 122 -10.69 8.71 9.95
C LEU A 122 -11.18 9.72 8.91
N TYR A 123 -11.56 9.27 7.72
CA TYR A 123 -11.83 10.13 6.57
C TYR A 123 -13.29 10.11 6.10
N GLY A 124 -14.13 9.19 6.61
CA GLY A 124 -15.48 8.99 6.10
C GLY A 124 -15.46 8.73 4.60
N ASP A 125 -16.28 9.45 3.84
CA ASP A 125 -16.29 9.36 2.36
C ASP A 125 -15.21 10.23 1.68
N GLY A 126 -14.31 10.85 2.46
CA GLY A 126 -13.32 11.80 1.97
C GLY A 126 -12.07 11.16 1.35
N PHE A 127 -11.91 9.84 1.45
CA PHE A 127 -10.80 9.10 0.84
C PHE A 127 -11.28 8.27 -0.36
N SER A 128 -10.35 7.86 -1.22
CA SER A 128 -10.62 6.80 -2.20
C SER A 128 -9.57 5.70 -2.09
N PHE A 129 -10.03 4.45 -2.16
CA PHE A 129 -9.19 3.28 -2.30
C PHE A 129 -9.57 2.58 -3.61
N ASN A 130 -8.61 2.41 -4.52
CA ASN A 130 -8.83 1.81 -5.83
C ASN A 130 -7.87 0.64 -6.06
N ALA A 131 -8.38 -0.39 -6.73
CA ALA A 131 -7.60 -1.53 -7.20
C ALA A 131 -7.68 -1.57 -8.72
N SER A 132 -6.54 -1.73 -9.39
CA SER A 132 -6.46 -1.77 -10.86
C SER A 132 -5.30 -2.64 -11.31
N ARG A 133 -5.23 -2.99 -12.59
CA ARG A 133 -4.08 -3.71 -13.12
C ARG A 133 -2.86 -2.79 -13.18
N SER A 134 -1.72 -3.26 -12.64
CA SER A 134 -0.45 -2.55 -12.74
C SER A 134 0.19 -2.75 -14.13
N PRO A 135 0.87 -1.73 -14.68
CA PRO A 135 1.77 -1.90 -15.82
C PRO A 135 2.91 -2.91 -15.58
N LEU A 136 3.23 -3.22 -14.32
CA LEU A 136 4.18 -4.28 -13.95
C LEU A 136 3.61 -5.69 -14.22
N GLY A 137 2.32 -5.80 -14.53
CA GLY A 137 1.63 -7.05 -14.86
C GLY A 137 0.68 -7.55 -13.78
N GLY A 138 0.84 -7.10 -12.52
CA GLY A 138 0.04 -7.51 -11.37
C GLY A 138 -0.98 -6.48 -10.91
N LEU A 139 -1.08 -6.28 -9.60
CA LEU A 139 -2.07 -5.41 -8.97
C LEU A 139 -1.48 -4.04 -8.63
N LYS A 140 -2.27 -2.99 -8.80
CA LYS A 140 -2.03 -1.64 -8.29
C LYS A 140 -3.12 -1.30 -7.27
N LEU A 141 -2.70 -1.05 -6.04
CA LEU A 141 -3.53 -0.47 -4.98
C LEU A 141 -3.20 1.02 -4.89
N ALA A 142 -4.20 1.88 -5.02
CA ALA A 142 -4.06 3.32 -5.00
C ALA A 142 -4.97 3.95 -3.95
N LEU A 143 -4.41 4.86 -3.17
CA LEU A 143 -5.03 5.58 -2.07
C LEU A 143 -4.92 7.08 -2.33
N HIS A 144 -6.05 7.77 -2.24
CA HIS A 144 -6.09 9.23 -2.21
C HIS A 144 -6.62 9.66 -0.85
N LEU A 145 -5.75 10.28 -0.06
CA LEU A 145 -6.04 10.67 1.32
C LEU A 145 -5.98 12.20 1.44
N PRO A 146 -7.06 12.88 1.85
CA PRO A 146 -7.02 14.30 2.07
C PRO A 146 -6.12 14.62 3.28
N ILE A 147 -5.26 15.61 3.12
CA ILE A 147 -4.38 16.07 4.19
C ILE A 147 -5.25 16.72 5.24
N ARG A 148 -5.16 16.20 6.46
CA ARG A 148 -5.77 16.83 7.62
C ARG A 148 -4.85 17.96 8.05
N GLY A 149 -5.33 19.20 7.93
CA GLY A 149 -4.59 20.33 8.48
C GLY A 149 -4.49 20.19 9.99
N ASN A 150 -3.34 20.56 10.56
CA ASN A 150 -3.29 20.89 11.99
C ASN A 150 -4.18 22.13 12.17
N HIS A 151 -5.35 21.95 12.79
CA HIS A 151 -6.01 23.06 13.47
C HIS A 151 -5.34 23.29 14.82
#